data_AF-A0A7V4K1Z8-F1
#
_entry.id   AF-A0A7V4K1Z8-F1
#
_cell.length_a   1.000
_cell.length_b   1.000
_cell.length_c   1.000
_cell.angle_alpha   90.00
_cell.angle_beta   90.00
_cell.angle_gamma   90.00
#
_symmetry.space_group_name_H-M   'P 1'
#
loop_
_entity.id
_entity.type
_entity.pdbx_description
1 polymer ?
#
loop_
_entity_poly.entity_id
_entity_poly.type
_entity_poly.pdbx_seq_one_letter_code
_entity_poly.pdbx_strand_id
1 'polypeptide(L)'
;MLIIVHHTGEPYGLLGPQLAVTLIRNRLGLPSKVVGLSRCFDKRAFVEFLKSHYKTSEKVIGFSYLCGRKDLVELMELLKTLDFRIILGGPQADRDFLGEPYRDTFPYRIEGLQNVVDLCFSGPIEALEEKVFWEGQGLFRYPWTKKPYLQVDWHNLY
;
A
#
# COMPACT_ATOMS: atom_id res chain seq x y z
N MET A 1 -0.05 -11.60 2.54
CA MET A 1 0.01 -10.23 1.98
C MET A 1 1.11 -9.43 2.66
N LEU A 2 1.85 -8.65 1.90
CA LEU A 2 2.84 -7.71 2.40
C LEU A 2 2.31 -6.29 2.21
N ILE A 3 2.51 -5.44 3.22
CA ILE A 3 2.34 -3.99 3.09
C ILE A 3 3.73 -3.37 3.07
N ILE A 4 4.08 -2.81 1.92
CA ILE A 4 5.35 -2.14 1.68
C ILE A 4 5.26 -0.73 2.23
N VAL A 5 6.23 -0.39 3.06
CA VAL A 5 6.40 0.94 3.62
C VAL A 5 7.76 1.49 3.26
N HIS A 6 7.81 2.79 3.08
CA HIS A 6 9.08 3.49 3.02
C HIS A 6 9.84 3.36 4.34
N HIS A 7 11.11 2.92 4.29
CA HIS A 7 11.98 2.85 5.46
C HIS A 7 13.32 3.52 5.15
N THR A 8 13.46 4.82 5.43
CA THR A 8 14.74 5.53 5.20
C THR A 8 15.24 6.37 6.36
N GLY A 9 14.78 6.08 7.59
CA GLY A 9 15.17 6.84 8.78
C GLY A 9 14.44 8.18 8.91
N GLU A 10 13.59 8.55 7.95
CA GLU A 10 12.58 9.58 8.12
C GLU A 10 11.48 9.07 9.08
N PRO A 11 10.91 9.93 9.94
CA PRO A 11 9.89 9.53 10.91
C PRO A 11 8.53 9.30 10.23
N TYR A 12 8.43 8.27 9.38
CA TYR A 12 7.14 7.76 8.97
C TYR A 12 6.59 6.81 10.03
N GLY A 13 5.38 7.10 10.51
CA GLY A 13 4.73 6.29 11.54
C GLY A 13 4.31 4.92 11.00
N LEU A 14 4.90 3.86 11.55
CA LEU A 14 4.53 2.48 11.23
C LEU A 14 3.16 2.06 11.79
N LEU A 15 2.54 2.92 12.60
CA LEU A 15 1.25 2.64 13.25
C LEU A 15 0.14 2.30 12.24
N GLY A 16 -0.02 3.11 11.19
CA GLY A 16 -1.06 2.89 10.16
C GLY A 16 -0.88 1.54 9.43
N PRO A 17 0.28 1.27 8.82
CA PRO A 17 0.58 -0.01 8.18
C PRO A 17 0.40 -1.23 9.10
N GLN A 18 0.84 -1.14 10.35
CA GLN A 18 0.70 -2.26 11.29
C GLN A 18 -0.74 -2.48 11.74
N LEU A 19 -1.50 -1.41 11.95
CA LEU A 19 -2.93 -1.50 12.20
C LEU A 19 -3.64 -2.17 11.03
N ALA A 20 -3.27 -1.80 9.80
CA ALA A 20 -3.82 -2.40 8.60
C ALA A 20 -3.53 -3.90 8.52
N VAL A 21 -2.28 -4.32 8.72
CA VAL A 21 -1.90 -5.73 8.76
C VAL A 21 -2.66 -6.49 9.86
N THR A 22 -2.80 -5.89 11.05
CA THR A 22 -3.53 -6.51 12.17
C THR A 22 -4.99 -6.74 11.82
N LEU A 23 -5.66 -5.73 11.25
CA LEU A 23 -7.07 -5.85 10.85
C LEU A 23 -7.27 -6.81 9.68
N ILE A 24 -6.41 -6.77 8.66
CA ILE A 24 -6.47 -7.69 7.52
C ILE A 24 -6.34 -9.13 8.02
N ARG A 25 -5.37 -9.40 8.90
CA ARG A 25 -5.21 -10.74 9.48
C ARG A 25 -6.41 -11.18 10.30
N ASN A 26 -6.93 -10.30 11.16
CA ASN A 26 -8.02 -10.65 12.07
C ASN A 26 -9.39 -10.75 11.39
N ARG A 27 -9.65 -9.91 10.37
CA ARG A 27 -10.96 -9.85 9.69
C ARG A 27 -11.01 -10.72 8.44
N LEU A 28 -9.93 -10.76 7.66
CA LEU A 28 -9.87 -11.45 6.37
C LEU A 28 -9.14 -12.80 6.45
N GLY A 29 -8.57 -13.15 7.61
CA GLY A 29 -7.79 -14.37 7.78
C GLY A 29 -6.49 -14.42 6.97
N LEU A 30 -6.09 -13.31 6.34
CA LEU A 30 -4.92 -13.26 5.47
C LEU A 30 -3.63 -13.07 6.28
N PRO A 31 -2.67 -14.02 6.22
CA PRO A 31 -1.36 -13.83 6.84
C PRO A 31 -0.69 -12.59 6.26
N SER A 32 -0.44 -11.59 7.11
CA SER A 32 -0.02 -10.26 6.65
C SER A 32 1.16 -9.73 7.44
N LYS A 33 2.06 -8.99 6.76
CA LYS A 33 3.28 -8.40 7.35
C LYS A 33 3.56 -7.02 6.77
N VAL A 34 4.16 -6.16 7.59
CA VAL A 34 4.73 -4.88 7.14
C VAL A 34 6.19 -5.11 6.78
N VAL A 35 6.61 -4.65 5.59
CA VAL A 35 7.99 -4.75 5.11
C VAL A 35 8.51 -3.37 4.76
N GLY A 36 9.59 -2.96 5.43
CA GLY A 36 10.27 -1.70 5.16
C GLY A 36 11.26 -1.82 4.00
N LEU A 37 11.12 -0.97 2.98
CA LEU A 37 12.10 -0.89 1.88
C LEU A 37 12.95 0.38 1.96
N SER A 38 14.27 0.18 2.01
CA SER A 38 15.27 1.24 1.92
C SER A 38 15.32 1.84 0.50
N ARG A 39 15.94 3.01 0.31
CA ARG A 39 16.10 3.66 -1.01
C ARG A 39 16.96 2.86 -1.99
N CYS A 40 17.82 1.99 -1.49
CA CYS A 40 18.80 1.24 -2.28
C CYS A 40 18.59 -0.28 -2.18
N PHE A 41 17.35 -0.72 -1.96
CA PHE A 41 17.04 -2.14 -1.92
C PHE A 41 17.31 -2.79 -3.28
N ASP A 42 17.75 -4.05 -3.28
CA ASP A 42 17.92 -4.81 -4.52
C ASP A 42 16.55 -5.20 -5.08
N LYS A 43 16.10 -4.46 -6.10
CA LYS A 43 14.81 -4.70 -6.78
C LYS A 43 14.69 -6.11 -7.34
N ARG A 44 15.78 -6.70 -7.87
CA ARG A 44 15.75 -8.05 -8.45
C ARG A 44 15.59 -9.09 -7.36
N ALA A 45 16.41 -9.01 -6.31
CA ALA A 45 16.31 -9.92 -5.17
C ALA A 45 14.93 -9.83 -4.51
N PHE A 46 14.38 -8.61 -4.39
CA PHE A 46 13.05 -8.41 -3.82
C PHE A 46 11.94 -9.03 -4.68
N VAL A 47 11.99 -8.88 -6.00
CA VAL A 47 11.01 -9.50 -6.91
C VAL A 47 11.09 -11.03 -6.87
N GLU A 48 12.28 -11.61 -6.80
CA GLU A 48 12.43 -13.07 -6.64
C GLU A 48 11.89 -13.55 -5.29
N PHE A 49 12.13 -12.79 -4.22
CA PHE A 49 11.51 -13.04 -2.93
C PHE A 49 9.97 -13.01 -3.03
N LEU A 50 9.38 -12.02 -3.70
CA LEU A 50 7.93 -11.93 -3.88
C LEU A 50 7.38 -13.12 -4.68
N LYS A 51 8.05 -13.53 -5.77
CA LYS A 51 7.64 -14.72 -6.55
C LYS A 51 7.62 -15.99 -5.69
N SER A 52 8.62 -16.16 -4.83
CA SER A 52 8.68 -17.27 -3.88
C SER A 52 7.58 -17.17 -2.80
N HIS A 53 7.42 -15.99 -2.20
CA HIS A 53 6.45 -15.73 -1.13
C HIS A 53 5.00 -15.94 -1.58
N TYR A 54 4.67 -15.51 -2.80
CA TYR A 54 3.33 -15.59 -3.38
C TYR A 54 3.14 -16.82 -4.29
N LYS A 55 4.04 -17.80 -4.25
CA LYS A 55 3.97 -18.98 -5.14
C LYS A 55 2.66 -19.77 -4.98
N THR A 56 2.10 -19.80 -3.77
CA THR A 56 0.91 -20.59 -3.42
C THR A 56 -0.17 -19.74 -2.73
N SER A 57 -0.14 -18.42 -2.90
CA SER A 57 -1.11 -17.50 -2.29
C SER A 57 -1.50 -16.41 -3.28
N GLU A 58 -2.59 -15.71 -2.99
CA GLU A 58 -3.08 -14.61 -3.81
C GLU A 58 -2.04 -13.49 -3.88
N LYS A 59 -1.71 -13.05 -5.10
CA LYS A 59 -0.76 -11.96 -5.36
C LYS A 59 -1.38 -10.59 -5.05
N VAL A 60 -1.67 -10.33 -3.78
CA VAL A 60 -2.13 -9.04 -3.30
C VAL A 60 -1.03 -8.37 -2.50
N ILE A 61 -0.68 -7.14 -2.86
CA ILE A 61 0.35 -6.37 -2.18
C ILE A 61 -0.14 -4.96 -1.88
N GLY A 62 0.16 -4.49 -0.67
CA GLY A 62 -0.19 -3.17 -0.20
C GLY A 62 1.01 -2.23 -0.27
N PHE A 63 0.76 -0.96 -0.53
CA PHE A 63 1.70 0.12 -0.36
C PHE A 63 1.10 1.13 0.60
N SER A 64 1.89 1.59 1.56
CA SER A 64 1.48 2.66 2.46
C SER A 64 2.50 3.78 2.43
N TYR A 65 2.02 4.97 2.04
CA TYR A 65 2.77 6.23 1.96
C TYR A 65 4.05 6.12 1.12
N LEU A 66 3.97 6.60 -0.12
CA LEU A 66 5.08 6.48 -1.09
C LEU A 66 6.17 7.53 -0.87
N CYS A 67 5.85 8.67 -0.23
CA CYS A 67 6.81 9.73 0.07
C CYS A 67 7.63 10.18 -1.16
N GLY A 68 7.00 10.24 -2.33
CA GLY A 68 7.66 10.61 -3.60
C GLY A 68 8.71 9.62 -4.11
N ARG A 69 8.76 8.38 -3.59
CA ARG A 69 9.67 7.32 -4.04
C ARG A 69 9.28 6.78 -5.42
N LYS A 70 9.88 7.36 -6.47
CA LYS A 70 9.69 6.92 -7.87
C LYS A 70 10.04 5.44 -8.08
N ASP A 71 11.04 4.93 -7.39
CA ASP A 71 11.43 3.53 -7.45
C ASP A 71 10.36 2.57 -6.89
N LEU A 72 9.51 3.02 -5.95
CA LEU A 72 8.33 2.25 -5.52
C LEU A 72 7.21 2.29 -6.56
N VAL A 73 7.09 3.38 -7.33
CA VAL A 73 6.17 3.48 -8.47
C VAL A 73 6.60 2.51 -9.58
N GLU A 74 7.87 2.54 -9.97
CA GLU A 74 8.43 1.57 -10.93
C GLU A 74 8.27 0.11 -10.45
N LEU A 75 8.39 -0.12 -9.13
CA LEU A 75 8.13 -1.44 -8.56
C LEU A 75 6.66 -1.82 -8.73
N MET A 76 5.72 -0.93 -8.43
CA MET A 76 4.29 -1.19 -8.64
C MET A 76 3.98 -1.51 -10.11
N GLU A 77 4.54 -0.75 -11.06
CA GLU A 77 4.38 -1.03 -12.50
C GLU A 77 4.89 -2.42 -12.86
N LEU A 78 6.07 -2.80 -12.36
CA LEU A 78 6.62 -4.14 -12.56
C LEU A 78 5.75 -5.22 -11.92
N LEU A 79 5.23 -5.00 -10.72
CA LEU A 79 4.35 -5.96 -10.06
C LEU A 79 3.03 -6.12 -10.82
N LYS A 80 2.56 -5.05 -11.46
CA LYS A 80 1.36 -5.10 -12.31
C LYS A 80 1.55 -6.04 -13.50
N THR A 81 2.73 -6.07 -14.12
CA THR A 81 3.04 -7.04 -15.19
C THR A 81 3.21 -8.49 -14.70
N LEU A 82 3.32 -8.68 -13.38
CA LEU A 82 3.40 -9.98 -12.72
C LEU A 82 2.05 -10.44 -12.12
N ASP A 83 0.96 -9.79 -12.52
CA ASP A 83 -0.42 -10.03 -12.09
C ASP A 83 -0.66 -9.80 -10.59
N PHE A 84 0.06 -8.86 -9.98
CA PHE A 84 -0.27 -8.42 -8.62
C PHE A 84 -1.48 -7.49 -8.62
N ARG A 85 -2.38 -7.70 -7.66
CA ARG A 85 -3.35 -6.70 -7.22
C ARG A 85 -2.66 -5.73 -6.28
N ILE A 86 -2.72 -4.45 -6.62
CA ILE A 86 -1.99 -3.38 -5.92
C ILE A 86 -2.97 -2.53 -5.13
N ILE A 87 -2.78 -2.47 -3.82
CA ILE A 87 -3.59 -1.68 -2.90
C ILE A 87 -2.75 -0.52 -2.37
N LEU A 88 -3.24 0.71 -2.48
CA LEU A 88 -2.60 1.90 -1.95
C LEU A 88 -3.39 2.44 -0.76
N GLY A 89 -2.70 2.74 0.34
CA GLY A 89 -3.29 3.35 1.52
C GLY A 89 -2.37 4.33 2.24
N GLY A 90 -2.90 4.97 3.27
CA GLY A 90 -2.19 5.95 4.09
C GLY A 90 -2.56 7.41 3.80
N PRO A 91 -1.94 8.37 4.51
CA PRO A 91 -2.43 9.75 4.59
C PRO A 91 -2.48 10.51 3.25
N GLN A 92 -1.63 10.16 2.29
CA GLN A 92 -1.54 10.80 0.97
C GLN A 92 -2.06 9.92 -0.17
N ALA A 93 -2.64 8.76 0.14
CA ALA A 93 -3.02 7.76 -0.85
C ALA A 93 -3.96 8.31 -1.93
N ASP A 94 -4.92 9.15 -1.56
CA ASP A 94 -5.89 9.70 -2.51
C ASP A 94 -5.27 10.75 -3.45
N ARG A 95 -4.30 11.52 -2.96
CA ARG A 95 -3.52 12.47 -3.78
C ARG A 95 -2.56 11.73 -4.70
N ASP A 96 -1.82 10.75 -4.19
CA ASP A 96 -0.94 9.89 -4.99
C ASP A 96 -1.75 9.16 -6.08
N PHE A 97 -2.95 8.68 -5.74
CA PHE A 97 -3.81 7.98 -6.69
C PHE A 97 -4.38 8.90 -7.77
N LEU A 98 -4.89 10.08 -7.41
CA LEU A 98 -5.51 10.99 -8.39
C LEU A 98 -4.49 11.79 -9.21
N GLY A 99 -3.30 12.00 -8.66
CA GLY A 99 -2.32 12.94 -9.17
C GLY A 99 -2.65 14.38 -8.79
N GLU A 100 -1.78 15.30 -9.21
CA GLU A 100 -1.94 16.72 -8.97
C GLU A 100 -2.61 17.42 -10.17
N PRO A 101 -3.46 18.45 -9.93
CA PRO A 101 -4.10 19.20 -11.02
C PRO A 101 -3.07 19.95 -11.86
N TYR A 102 -3.46 20.48 -13.04
CA TYR A 102 -2.60 21.32 -13.88
C TYR A 102 -1.25 20.69 -14.29
N ARG A 103 -1.20 19.37 -14.44
CA ARG A 103 0.02 18.65 -14.84
C ARG A 103 0.57 19.14 -16.17
N ASP A 104 -0.31 19.42 -17.14
CA ASP A 104 0.09 19.93 -18.46
C ASP A 104 0.80 21.29 -18.37
N THR A 105 0.58 22.03 -17.28
CA THR A 105 1.23 23.32 -17.01
C THR A 105 2.50 23.17 -16.17
N PHE A 106 2.60 22.14 -15.33
CA PHE A 106 3.69 21.96 -14.37
C PHE A 106 4.28 20.54 -14.45
N PRO A 107 5.38 20.33 -15.19
CA PRO A 107 5.89 19.00 -15.51
C PRO A 107 6.46 18.22 -14.31
N TYR A 108 6.68 18.89 -13.17
CA TYR A 108 7.13 18.26 -11.92
C TYR A 108 5.99 17.69 -11.07
N ARG A 109 4.73 17.89 -11.49
CA ARG A 109 3.55 17.37 -10.78
C ARG A 109 3.39 15.87 -11.00
N ILE A 110 2.89 15.20 -9.97
CA ILE A 110 2.74 13.74 -9.96
C ILE A 110 1.61 13.32 -10.90
N GLU A 111 1.92 12.41 -11.82
CA GLU A 111 0.94 11.64 -12.61
C GLU A 111 0.27 10.65 -11.67
N GLY A 112 -1.05 10.75 -11.52
CA GLY A 112 -1.80 9.87 -10.63
C GLY A 112 -1.56 8.39 -10.94
N LEU A 113 -1.68 7.57 -9.90
CA LEU A 113 -1.38 6.14 -9.99
C LEU A 113 -2.56 5.27 -10.45
N GLN A 114 -3.61 5.85 -11.05
CA GLN A 114 -4.81 5.12 -11.46
C GLN A 114 -4.55 3.96 -12.44
N ASN A 115 -3.46 4.05 -13.23
CA ASN A 115 -3.09 3.03 -14.20
C ASN A 115 -2.41 1.80 -13.57
N VAL A 116 -1.93 1.94 -12.32
CA VAL A 116 -1.10 0.92 -11.66
C VAL A 116 -1.77 0.39 -10.39
N VAL A 117 -2.42 1.26 -9.63
CA VAL A 117 -3.11 0.90 -8.38
C VAL A 117 -4.53 0.42 -8.69
N ASP A 118 -4.86 -0.78 -8.21
CA ASP A 118 -6.20 -1.34 -8.35
C ASP A 118 -7.18 -0.73 -7.36
N LEU A 119 -6.78 -0.61 -6.10
CA LEU A 119 -7.61 -0.10 -5.02
C LEU A 119 -6.82 0.95 -4.24
N CYS A 120 -7.34 2.17 -4.20
CA CYS A 120 -6.87 3.21 -3.31
C CYS A 120 -7.86 3.38 -2.15
N PHE A 121 -7.37 3.23 -0.93
CA PHE A 121 -8.14 3.38 0.29
C PHE A 121 -7.64 4.58 1.10
N SER A 122 -8.53 5.55 1.33
CA SER A 122 -8.26 6.73 2.13
C SER A 122 -9.25 6.83 3.28
N GLY A 123 -8.73 6.91 4.51
CA GLY A 123 -9.53 6.95 5.74
C GLY A 123 -9.08 5.93 6.79
N PRO A 124 -9.88 5.74 7.85
CA PRO A 124 -9.62 4.76 8.89
C PRO A 124 -9.76 3.33 8.35
N ILE A 125 -8.74 2.50 8.53
CA ILE A 125 -8.66 1.14 7.99
C ILE A 125 -9.74 0.18 8.53
N GLU A 126 -10.36 0.55 9.64
CA GLU A 126 -11.54 -0.09 10.22
C GLU A 126 -12.77 -0.04 9.33
N ALA A 127 -12.85 0.94 8.43
CA ALA A 127 -13.93 1.05 7.45
C ALA A 127 -13.69 0.15 6.23
N LEU A 128 -12.54 -0.52 6.13
CA LEU A 128 -12.28 -1.45 5.04
C LEU A 128 -13.15 -2.71 5.22
N GLU A 129 -14.09 -2.86 4.30
CA GLU A 129 -14.92 -4.04 4.15
C GLU A 129 -14.21 -5.09 3.29
N GLU A 130 -14.44 -6.37 3.59
CA GLU A 130 -13.87 -7.50 2.85
C GLU A 130 -14.20 -7.43 1.36
N LYS A 131 -15.46 -7.13 1.02
CA LYS A 131 -15.89 -6.98 -0.38
C LYS A 131 -15.09 -5.88 -1.10
N VAL A 132 -14.88 -4.73 -0.45
CA VAL A 132 -14.10 -3.63 -1.02
C VAL A 132 -12.64 -4.04 -1.21
N PHE A 133 -12.07 -4.76 -0.25
CA PHE A 133 -10.70 -5.27 -0.35
C PHE A 133 -10.49 -6.17 -1.58
N TRP A 134 -11.38 -7.13 -1.80
CA TRP A 134 -11.25 -8.11 -2.89
C TRP A 134 -11.73 -7.60 -4.25
N GLU A 135 -12.86 -6.90 -4.29
CA GLU A 135 -13.54 -6.54 -5.54
C GLU A 135 -13.45 -5.06 -5.88
N GLY A 136 -13.15 -4.20 -4.90
CA GLY A 136 -13.12 -2.76 -5.08
C GLY A 136 -12.09 -2.33 -6.12
N GLN A 137 -12.45 -1.34 -6.93
CA GLN A 137 -11.56 -0.73 -7.90
C GLN A 137 -11.62 0.79 -7.80
N GLY A 138 -10.48 1.44 -7.96
CA GLY A 138 -10.35 2.89 -7.87
C GLY A 138 -10.30 3.39 -6.43
N LEU A 139 -10.79 4.61 -6.22
CA LEU A 139 -10.64 5.34 -4.97
C LEU A 139 -11.85 5.21 -4.05
N PHE A 140 -11.62 4.71 -2.84
CA PHE A 140 -12.59 4.68 -1.74
C PHE A 140 -12.15 5.63 -0.64
N ARG A 141 -13.04 6.58 -0.29
CA ARG A 141 -12.83 7.54 0.79
C ARG A 141 -13.82 7.28 1.92
N TYR A 142 -13.27 7.08 3.11
CA TYR A 142 -14.05 6.91 4.33
C TYR A 142 -13.76 8.07 5.30
N PRO A 143 -14.79 8.67 5.90
CA PRO A 143 -14.61 9.74 6.86
C PRO A 143 -13.95 9.22 8.14
N TRP A 144 -13.08 10.03 8.74
CA TRP A 144 -12.51 9.75 10.05
C TRP A 144 -13.59 9.76 11.13
N THR A 145 -13.51 8.82 12.06
CA THR A 145 -14.44 8.72 13.20
C THR A 145 -13.76 9.17 14.49
N LYS A 146 -14.55 9.53 15.51
CA LYS A 146 -14.04 10.01 16.81
C LYS A 146 -13.55 8.89 17.73
N LYS A 147 -13.68 7.62 17.34
CA LYS A 147 -13.32 6.44 18.15
C LYS A 147 -12.42 5.51 17.32
N PRO A 148 -11.13 5.84 17.16
CA PRO A 148 -10.22 5.02 16.40
C PRO A 148 -9.99 3.68 17.11
N TYR A 149 -9.91 2.60 16.33
CA TYR A 149 -9.47 1.30 16.80
C TYR A 149 -7.93 1.29 16.79
N LEU A 150 -7.34 0.97 17.94
CA LEU A 150 -5.89 1.08 18.14
C LEU A 150 -5.24 -0.25 18.54
N GLN A 151 -5.95 -1.38 18.38
CA GLN A 151 -5.36 -2.68 18.68
C GLN A 151 -4.43 -3.11 17.55
N VAL A 152 -3.15 -3.12 17.85
CA VAL A 152 -2.05 -3.41 16.91
C VAL A 152 -1.26 -4.60 17.43
N ASP A 153 -0.96 -5.55 16.54
CA ASP A 153 0.04 -6.58 16.81
C ASP A 153 1.39 -6.19 16.17
N TRP A 154 2.33 -5.82 17.04
CA TRP A 154 3.67 -5.36 16.69
C TRP A 154 4.61 -6.49 16.21
N HIS A 155 4.24 -7.77 16.38
CA HIS A 155 5.05 -8.91 15.89
C HIS A 155 5.02 -9.05 14.35
N ASN A 156 4.20 -8.26 13.66
CA ASN A 156 4.06 -8.31 12.20
C ASN A 156 5.01 -7.38 11.44
N LEU A 157 5.96 -6.74 12.13
CA LEU A 157 6.97 -5.87 11.54
C LEU A 157 8.24 -6.66 11.19
N TYR A 158 8.70 -6.56 9.94
CA TYR A 158 9.92 -7.21 9.44
C TYR A 158 10.73 -6.30 8.51
#